data_AF-A0A3D4JNP5-F1
#
_entry.id   AF-A0A3D4JNP5-F1
#
_cell.length_a   1.000
_cell.length_b   1.000
_cell.length_c   1.000
_cell.angle_alpha   90.00
_cell.angle_beta   90.00
_cell.angle_gamma   90.00
#
_symmetry.space_group_name_H-M   'P 1'
#
loop_
_entity.id
_entity.type
_entity.pdbx_description
1 polymer ?
#
loop_
_entity_poly.entity_id
_entity_poly.type
_entity_poly.pdbx_seq_one_letter_code
_entity_poly.pdbx_strand_id
1 'polypeptide(L)'
;MRISEFCKKFNVTHQAVHDKMKNHAAELEGHITKDERNVTDLDPYAVELLKPNRATYKVLEERNSYLENIYKETVSENEQLREECDKLASKTVDSDAVIEFMSKQVKKYTDENAKLKNENTEYQSKLYEANRLNRQYEMKCSDENEKHESEIARLTAEVEKLNERIKCSNEKNNEQWKKLQENRVEISNLNMDVAKRDDELVMLRKEIEDLKAKLQKYEDKQSAKQDASKQNSTKKSLFGRKK
;
A
#
# COMPACT_ATOMS: atom_id res chain seq x y z
N MET A 1 -115.66 -32.75 -19.15
CA MET A 1 -116.13 -31.76 -18.16
C MET A 1 -116.65 -30.58 -18.95
N ARG A 2 -117.91 -30.20 -18.77
CA ARG A 2 -118.48 -29.12 -19.58
C ARG A 2 -117.84 -27.79 -19.20
N ILE A 3 -117.66 -26.86 -20.17
CA ILE A 3 -117.12 -25.52 -19.88
C ILE A 3 -117.93 -24.83 -18.77
N SER A 4 -119.25 -25.01 -18.72
CA SER A 4 -120.10 -24.44 -17.67
C SER A 4 -119.79 -25.02 -16.28
N GLU A 5 -119.47 -26.31 -16.19
CA GLU A 5 -119.03 -26.97 -14.95
C GLU A 5 -117.62 -26.52 -14.56
N PHE A 6 -116.73 -26.38 -15.54
CA PHE A 6 -115.37 -25.86 -15.35
C PHE A 6 -115.38 -24.42 -14.80
N CYS A 7 -116.17 -23.54 -15.41
CA CYS A 7 -116.33 -22.15 -14.99
C CYS A 7 -116.85 -22.05 -13.55
N LYS A 8 -117.84 -22.89 -13.20
CA LYS A 8 -118.36 -22.99 -11.82
C LYS A 8 -117.30 -23.55 -10.86
N LYS A 9 -116.62 -24.64 -11.24
CA LYS A 9 -115.63 -25.34 -10.38
C LYS A 9 -114.43 -24.47 -10.03
N PHE A 10 -113.93 -23.69 -10.98
CA PHE A 10 -112.73 -22.85 -10.80
C PHE A 10 -113.05 -21.37 -10.59
N ASN A 11 -114.33 -21.02 -10.42
CA ASN A 11 -114.82 -19.65 -10.24
C ASN A 11 -114.22 -18.67 -11.27
N VAL A 12 -114.31 -19.05 -12.55
CA VAL A 12 -113.86 -18.24 -13.68
C VAL A 12 -114.99 -17.97 -14.64
N THR A 13 -114.93 -16.81 -15.29
CA THR A 13 -115.95 -16.41 -16.25
C THR A 13 -115.79 -17.20 -17.55
N HIS A 14 -116.91 -17.49 -18.22
CA HIS A 14 -116.90 -18.12 -19.55
C HIS A 14 -115.99 -17.37 -20.54
N GLN A 15 -116.01 -16.02 -20.48
CA GLN A 15 -115.17 -15.19 -21.33
C GLN A 15 -113.67 -15.47 -21.10
N ALA A 16 -113.21 -15.49 -19.84
CA ALA A 16 -111.81 -15.75 -19.53
C ALA A 16 -111.35 -17.15 -19.97
N VAL A 17 -112.24 -18.15 -19.88
CA VAL A 17 -111.96 -19.51 -20.36
C VAL A 17 -111.87 -19.54 -21.88
N HIS A 18 -112.80 -18.90 -22.59
CA HIS A 18 -112.76 -18.81 -24.05
C HIS A 18 -111.55 -18.02 -24.57
N ASP A 19 -111.14 -16.94 -23.89
CA ASP A 19 -109.94 -16.18 -24.24
C ASP A 19 -108.67 -17.04 -24.06
N LYS A 20 -108.60 -17.82 -22.97
CA LYS A 20 -107.50 -18.74 -22.73
C LYS A 20 -107.49 -19.89 -23.73
N MET A 21 -108.66 -20.44 -24.08
CA MET A 21 -108.79 -21.43 -25.15
C MET A 21 -108.32 -20.89 -26.50
N LYS A 22 -108.60 -19.61 -26.81
CA LYS A 22 -108.13 -18.95 -28.02
C LYS A 22 -106.61 -18.80 -28.05
N ASN A 23 -106.01 -18.45 -26.91
CA ASN A 23 -104.55 -18.29 -26.79
C ASN A 23 -103.79 -19.62 -26.87
N HIS A 24 -104.42 -20.72 -26.41
CA HIS A 24 -103.84 -22.08 -26.44
C HIS A 24 -104.50 -22.98 -27.48
N ALA A 25 -105.02 -22.42 -28.57
CA ALA A 25 -105.82 -23.17 -29.54
C ALA A 25 -105.08 -24.37 -30.15
N ALA A 26 -103.78 -24.23 -30.42
CA ALA A 26 -102.94 -25.30 -30.96
C ALA A 26 -102.68 -26.43 -29.94
N GLU A 27 -102.55 -26.10 -28.65
CA GLU A 27 -102.34 -27.08 -27.58
C GLU A 27 -103.64 -27.81 -27.23
N LEU A 28 -104.79 -27.21 -27.51
CA LEU A 28 -106.12 -27.73 -27.17
C LEU A 28 -106.79 -28.51 -28.33
N GLU A 29 -106.11 -28.64 -29.46
CA GLU A 29 -106.61 -29.39 -30.61
C GLU A 29 -106.80 -30.87 -30.25
N GLY A 30 -107.97 -31.44 -30.55
CA GLY A 30 -108.33 -32.82 -30.19
C GLY A 30 -108.73 -33.04 -28.72
N HIS A 31 -108.52 -32.06 -27.84
CA HIS A 31 -108.83 -32.12 -26.41
C HIS A 31 -110.16 -31.43 -26.02
N ILE A 32 -110.86 -30.91 -27.03
CA ILE A 32 -112.11 -30.16 -26.89
C ILE A 32 -113.14 -30.70 -27.89
N THR A 33 -114.26 -31.21 -27.39
CA THR A 33 -115.35 -31.73 -28.22
C THR A 33 -116.58 -30.84 -28.11
N LYS A 34 -117.32 -30.68 -29.22
CA LYS A 34 -118.60 -29.95 -29.25
C LYS A 34 -119.71 -30.94 -29.54
N ASP A 35 -120.75 -30.97 -28.71
CA ASP A 35 -121.94 -31.77 -28.98
C ASP A 35 -122.89 -31.10 -30.00
N GLU A 36 -123.93 -31.81 -30.43
CA GLU A 36 -124.93 -31.34 -31.42
C GLU A 36 -125.67 -30.07 -30.98
N ARG A 37 -125.54 -29.65 -29.72
CA ARG A 37 -126.12 -28.43 -29.14
C ARG A 37 -125.08 -27.33 -28.91
N ASN A 38 -123.88 -27.44 -29.52
CA ASN A 38 -122.74 -26.53 -29.36
C ASN A 38 -122.20 -26.45 -27.92
N VAL A 39 -122.50 -27.42 -27.04
CA VAL A 39 -121.94 -27.47 -25.70
C VAL A 39 -120.54 -28.07 -25.78
N THR A 40 -119.56 -27.35 -25.24
CA THR A 40 -118.15 -27.75 -25.32
C THR A 40 -117.74 -28.57 -24.10
N ASP A 41 -117.24 -29.78 -24.35
CA ASP A 41 -116.72 -30.70 -23.35
C ASP A 41 -115.19 -30.71 -23.38
N LEU A 42 -114.59 -30.54 -22.20
CA LEU A 42 -113.15 -30.52 -21.98
C LEU A 42 -112.70 -31.87 -21.43
N ASP A 43 -111.67 -32.44 -22.03
CA ASP A 43 -110.99 -33.63 -21.51
C ASP A 43 -110.05 -33.26 -20.32
N PRO A 44 -109.42 -34.23 -19.64
CA PRO A 44 -108.54 -33.95 -18.51
C PRO A 44 -107.34 -33.04 -18.83
N TYR A 45 -106.80 -33.11 -20.05
CA TYR A 45 -105.67 -32.28 -20.46
C TYR A 45 -106.12 -30.82 -20.64
N ALA A 46 -107.22 -30.59 -21.36
CA ALA A 46 -107.81 -29.27 -21.52
C ALA A 46 -108.22 -28.65 -20.18
N VAL A 47 -108.74 -29.45 -19.24
CA VAL A 47 -109.08 -28.99 -17.89
C VAL A 47 -107.84 -28.49 -17.13
N GLU A 48 -106.71 -29.21 -17.17
CA GLU A 48 -105.51 -28.79 -16.42
C GLU A 48 -104.83 -27.59 -17.07
N LEU A 49 -104.77 -27.52 -18.40
CA LEU A 49 -104.19 -26.37 -19.11
C LEU A 49 -105.01 -25.09 -18.89
N LEU A 50 -106.34 -25.20 -18.93
CA LEU A 50 -107.23 -24.04 -18.77
C LEU A 50 -107.38 -23.60 -17.31
N LYS A 51 -107.03 -24.46 -16.35
CA LYS A 51 -107.09 -24.17 -14.91
C LYS A 51 -106.43 -22.84 -14.56
N PRO A 52 -107.06 -21.99 -13.74
CA PRO A 52 -106.47 -20.71 -13.36
C PRO A 52 -105.23 -20.96 -12.50
N ASN A 53 -104.06 -20.54 -12.98
CA ASN A 53 -102.84 -20.54 -12.17
C ASN A 53 -102.81 -19.26 -11.32
N ARG A 54 -103.66 -19.20 -10.29
CA ARG A 54 -103.65 -18.11 -9.31
C ARG A 54 -102.88 -18.60 -8.09
N ALA A 55 -101.64 -18.14 -7.94
CA ALA A 55 -100.94 -18.23 -6.67
C ALA A 55 -101.83 -17.56 -5.60
N THR A 56 -102.07 -18.25 -4.49
CA THR A 56 -102.81 -17.65 -3.38
C THR A 56 -101.94 -16.55 -2.75
N TYR A 57 -102.58 -15.55 -2.15
CA TYR A 57 -101.90 -14.45 -1.46
C TYR A 57 -100.81 -14.96 -0.49
N LYS A 58 -101.10 -16.05 0.23
CA LYS A 58 -100.17 -16.72 1.15
C LYS A 58 -98.87 -17.20 0.47
N VAL A 59 -98.95 -17.80 -0.71
CA VAL A 59 -97.77 -18.29 -1.45
C VAL A 59 -96.92 -17.13 -1.97
N LEU A 60 -97.54 -16.01 -2.37
CA LEU A 60 -96.82 -14.81 -2.79
C LEU A 60 -96.12 -14.13 -1.61
N GLU A 61 -96.76 -14.10 -0.44
CA GLU A 61 -96.19 -13.53 0.78
C GLU A 61 -94.99 -14.33 1.30
N GLU A 62 -95.07 -15.66 1.29
CA GLU A 62 -93.94 -16.56 1.61
C GLU A 62 -92.77 -16.37 0.63
N ARG A 63 -93.05 -16.29 -0.67
CA ARG A 63 -92.02 -16.02 -1.69
C ARG A 63 -91.36 -14.65 -1.50
N ASN A 64 -92.15 -13.61 -1.22
CA ASN A 64 -91.62 -12.26 -0.98
C ASN A 64 -90.74 -12.24 0.27
N SER A 65 -91.16 -12.89 1.36
CA SER A 65 -90.35 -13.01 2.57
C SER A 65 -89.03 -13.73 2.33
N TYR A 66 -89.05 -14.82 1.55
CA TYR A 66 -87.82 -15.54 1.15
C TYR A 66 -86.87 -14.67 0.32
N LEU A 67 -87.41 -13.97 -0.68
CA LEU A 67 -86.62 -13.07 -1.53
C LEU A 67 -86.05 -11.88 -0.74
N GLU A 68 -86.81 -11.33 0.20
CA GLU A 68 -86.35 -10.24 1.06
C GLU A 68 -85.18 -10.69 1.96
N ASN A 69 -85.22 -11.92 2.48
CA ASN A 69 -84.12 -12.48 3.26
C ASN A 69 -82.86 -12.67 2.40
N ILE A 70 -82.98 -13.25 1.20
CA ILE A 70 -81.85 -13.37 0.27
C ILE A 70 -81.27 -12.00 -0.07
N TYR A 71 -82.13 -11.03 -0.35
CA TYR A 71 -81.69 -9.68 -0.68
C TYR A 71 -80.88 -9.05 0.48
N LYS A 72 -81.37 -9.18 1.72
CA LYS A 72 -80.66 -8.70 2.92
C LYS A 72 -79.30 -9.40 3.09
N GLU A 73 -79.24 -10.71 2.90
CA GLU A 73 -78.00 -11.48 2.98
C GLU A 73 -77.00 -11.06 1.90
N THR A 74 -77.44 -10.96 0.65
CA THR A 74 -76.62 -10.51 -0.48
C THR A 74 -76.09 -9.08 -0.26
N VAL A 75 -76.90 -8.18 0.29
CA VAL A 75 -76.46 -6.81 0.62
C VAL A 75 -75.39 -6.85 1.72
N SER A 76 -75.56 -7.67 2.76
CA SER A 76 -74.57 -7.83 3.82
C SER A 76 -73.25 -8.41 3.32
N GLU A 77 -73.29 -9.43 2.46
CA GLU A 77 -72.08 -10.00 1.84
C GLU A 77 -71.36 -8.98 0.95
N ASN A 78 -72.10 -8.22 0.15
CA ASN A 78 -71.51 -7.17 -0.68
C ASN A 78 -70.82 -6.08 0.15
N GLU A 79 -71.37 -5.72 1.31
CA GLU A 79 -70.73 -4.76 2.20
C GLU A 79 -69.42 -5.31 2.79
N GLN A 80 -69.43 -6.57 3.24
CA GLN A 80 -68.22 -7.23 3.73
C GLN A 80 -67.12 -7.32 2.66
N LEU A 81 -67.50 -7.65 1.42
CA LEU A 81 -66.56 -7.70 0.29
C LEU A 81 -65.97 -6.32 -0.03
N ARG A 82 -66.76 -5.24 0.06
CA ARG A 82 -66.24 -3.87 -0.11
C ARG A 82 -65.21 -3.53 0.96
N GLU A 83 -65.50 -3.81 2.23
CA GLU A 83 -64.54 -3.59 3.31
C GLU A 83 -63.25 -4.39 3.12
N GLU A 84 -63.35 -5.63 2.63
CA GLU A 84 -62.19 -6.46 2.33
C GLU A 84 -61.37 -5.88 1.17
N CYS A 85 -62.03 -5.43 0.09
CA CYS A 85 -61.40 -4.74 -1.01
C CYS A 85 -60.65 -3.47 -0.54
N ASP A 86 -61.27 -2.67 0.32
CA ASP A 86 -60.64 -1.44 0.85
C ASP A 86 -59.42 -1.77 1.74
N LYS A 87 -59.53 -2.81 2.57
CA LYS A 87 -58.40 -3.30 3.39
C LYS A 87 -57.25 -3.81 2.53
N LEU A 88 -57.55 -4.53 1.43
CA LEU A 88 -56.53 -5.03 0.50
C LEU A 88 -55.89 -3.89 -0.31
N ALA A 89 -56.68 -2.91 -0.74
CA ALA A 89 -56.16 -1.72 -1.42
C ALA A 89 -55.19 -0.95 -0.51
N SER A 90 -55.56 -0.73 0.75
CA SER A 90 -54.68 -0.09 1.74
C SER A 90 -53.36 -0.84 1.94
N LYS A 91 -53.41 -2.18 2.13
CA LYS A 91 -52.20 -3.02 2.25
C LYS A 91 -51.31 -2.99 1.01
N THR A 92 -51.90 -2.83 -0.17
CA THR A 92 -51.16 -2.74 -1.44
C THR A 92 -50.35 -1.44 -1.48
N VAL A 93 -50.97 -0.32 -1.12
CA VAL A 93 -50.29 0.99 -1.02
C VAL A 93 -49.14 0.96 -0.03
N ASP A 94 -49.35 0.37 1.16
CA ASP A 94 -48.30 0.24 2.17
C ASP A 94 -47.13 -0.63 1.66
N SER A 95 -47.44 -1.73 0.96
CA SER A 95 -46.42 -2.61 0.39
C SER A 95 -45.60 -1.92 -0.70
N ASP A 96 -46.25 -1.15 -1.57
CA ASP A 96 -45.58 -0.38 -2.62
C ASP A 96 -44.62 0.67 -2.02
N ALA A 97 -45.04 1.35 -0.95
CA ALA A 97 -44.19 2.30 -0.23
C ALA A 97 -42.94 1.63 0.36
N VAL A 98 -43.09 0.42 0.94
CA VAL A 98 -41.96 -0.37 1.46
C VAL A 98 -41.02 -0.80 0.33
N ILE A 99 -41.56 -1.27 -0.80
CA ILE A 99 -40.77 -1.67 -1.97
C ILE A 99 -39.96 -0.48 -2.50
N GLU A 100 -40.56 0.71 -2.60
CA GLU A 100 -39.86 1.91 -3.05
C GLU A 100 -38.72 2.28 -2.09
N PHE A 101 -38.97 2.25 -0.79
CA PHE A 101 -37.96 2.52 0.24
C PHE A 101 -36.79 1.53 0.17
N MET A 102 -37.09 0.22 0.10
CA MET A 102 -36.08 -0.82 0.00
C MET A 102 -35.27 -0.70 -1.30
N SER A 103 -35.92 -0.36 -2.42
CA SER A 103 -35.24 -0.14 -3.71
C SER A 103 -34.25 1.02 -3.65
N LYS A 104 -34.61 2.13 -2.98
CA LYS A 104 -33.69 3.26 -2.75
C LYS A 104 -32.49 2.85 -1.89
N GLN A 105 -32.71 2.05 -0.84
CA GLN A 105 -31.64 1.53 0.01
C GLN A 105 -30.69 0.60 -0.75
N VAL A 106 -31.23 -0.34 -1.55
CA VAL A 106 -30.43 -1.25 -2.39
C VAL A 106 -29.55 -0.46 -3.35
N LYS A 107 -30.11 0.57 -4.00
CA LYS A 107 -29.33 1.44 -4.90
C LYS A 107 -28.18 2.14 -4.15
N LYS A 108 -28.47 2.73 -2.99
CA LYS A 108 -27.45 3.39 -2.16
C LYS A 108 -26.30 2.45 -1.78
N TYR A 109 -26.60 1.24 -1.31
CA TYR A 109 -25.56 0.26 -0.94
C TYR A 109 -24.80 -0.26 -2.15
N THR A 110 -25.45 -0.35 -3.32
CA THR A 110 -24.78 -0.72 -4.58
C THR A 110 -23.76 0.34 -5.00
N ASP A 111 -24.15 1.61 -4.94
CA ASP A 111 -23.27 2.74 -5.26
C ASP A 111 -22.09 2.84 -4.27
N GLU A 112 -22.35 2.66 -2.97
CA GLU A 112 -21.32 2.67 -1.93
C GLU A 112 -20.33 1.50 -2.09
N ASN A 113 -20.82 0.29 -2.40
CA ASN A 113 -19.96 -0.85 -2.71
C ASN A 113 -19.08 -0.61 -3.94
N ALA A 114 -19.63 0.00 -4.98
CA ALA A 114 -18.84 0.36 -6.17
C ALA A 114 -17.72 1.34 -5.83
N LYS A 115 -18.02 2.35 -5.00
CA LYS A 115 -17.03 3.32 -4.52
C LYS A 115 -15.93 2.65 -3.70
N LEU A 116 -16.30 1.83 -2.71
CA LEU A 116 -15.34 1.10 -1.87
C LEU A 116 -14.45 0.16 -2.68
N LYS A 117 -15.02 -0.49 -3.71
CA LYS A 117 -14.25 -1.35 -4.62
C LYS A 117 -13.19 -0.55 -5.38
N ASN A 118 -13.53 0.63 -5.89
CA ASN A 118 -12.59 1.52 -6.57
C ASN A 118 -11.49 2.02 -5.62
N GLU A 119 -11.86 2.50 -4.43
CA GLU A 119 -10.88 2.92 -3.41
C GLU A 119 -9.92 1.79 -3.04
N ASN A 120 -10.42 0.56 -2.89
CA ASN A 120 -9.57 -0.60 -2.61
C ASN A 120 -8.57 -0.86 -3.75
N THR A 121 -8.98 -0.76 -5.02
CA THR A 121 -8.05 -0.91 -6.15
C THR A 121 -6.99 0.19 -6.21
N GLU A 122 -7.33 1.42 -5.84
CA GLU A 122 -6.36 2.52 -5.74
C GLU A 122 -5.36 2.27 -4.61
N TYR A 123 -5.82 1.84 -3.43
CA TYR A 123 -4.93 1.52 -2.31
C TYR A 123 -3.99 0.37 -2.62
N GLN A 124 -4.47 -0.68 -3.29
CA GLN A 124 -3.62 -1.78 -3.75
C GLN A 124 -2.54 -1.29 -4.72
N SER A 125 -2.89 -0.40 -5.65
CA SER A 125 -1.94 0.20 -6.59
C SER A 125 -0.88 1.06 -5.89
N LYS A 126 -1.30 1.90 -4.93
CA LYS A 126 -0.38 2.71 -4.12
C LYS A 126 0.57 1.85 -3.28
N LEU A 127 0.06 0.76 -2.69
CA LEU A 127 0.87 -0.17 -1.92
C LEU A 127 1.92 -0.86 -2.80
N TYR A 128 1.53 -1.27 -4.02
CA TYR A 128 2.46 -1.86 -4.98
C TYR A 128 3.59 -0.90 -5.34
N GLU A 129 3.26 0.35 -5.69
CA GLU A 129 4.27 1.36 -6.03
C GLU A 129 5.18 1.73 -4.85
N ALA A 130 4.64 1.84 -3.64
CA ALA A 130 5.43 2.08 -2.44
C ALA A 130 6.44 0.95 -2.18
N ASN A 131 6.00 -0.30 -2.31
CA ASN A 131 6.89 -1.46 -2.18
C ASN A 131 7.96 -1.51 -3.27
N ARG A 132 7.61 -1.14 -4.52
CA ARG A 132 8.55 -1.04 -5.63
C ARG A 132 9.62 0.02 -5.33
N LEU A 133 9.22 1.20 -4.88
CA LEU A 133 10.15 2.28 -4.51
C LEU A 133 11.04 1.88 -3.32
N ASN A 134 10.48 1.24 -2.29
CA ASN A 134 11.25 0.81 -1.14
C ASN A 134 12.40 -0.14 -1.54
N ARG A 135 12.12 -1.13 -2.40
CA ARG A 135 13.15 -2.03 -2.96
C ARG A 135 14.22 -1.27 -3.74
N GLN A 136 13.85 -0.23 -4.49
CA GLN A 136 14.83 0.58 -5.22
C GLN A 136 15.73 1.37 -4.26
N TYR A 137 15.19 1.90 -3.17
CA TYR A 137 15.98 2.58 -2.15
C TYR A 137 16.91 1.62 -1.41
N GLU A 138 16.42 0.45 -1.01
CA GLU A 138 17.23 -0.60 -0.37
C GLU A 138 18.41 -1.01 -1.25
N MET A 139 18.18 -1.21 -2.55
CA MET A 139 19.24 -1.57 -3.51
C MET A 139 20.27 -0.44 -3.67
N LYS A 140 19.82 0.81 -3.80
CA LYS A 140 20.74 1.96 -3.88
C LYS A 140 21.58 2.13 -2.61
N CYS A 141 20.98 1.97 -1.43
CA CYS A 141 21.71 2.02 -0.17
C CYS A 141 22.74 0.87 -0.07
N SER A 142 22.39 -0.33 -0.54
CA SER A 142 23.32 -1.46 -0.59
C SER A 142 24.51 -1.17 -1.51
N ASP A 143 24.24 -0.70 -2.73
CA ASP A 143 25.27 -0.37 -3.72
C ASP A 143 26.22 0.74 -3.22
N GLU A 144 25.67 1.74 -2.51
CA GLU A 144 26.45 2.85 -1.95
C GLU A 144 27.29 2.40 -0.76
N ASN A 145 26.74 1.55 0.11
CA ASN A 145 27.50 0.93 1.21
C ASN A 145 28.66 0.08 0.68
N GLU A 146 28.45 -0.77 -0.33
CA GLU A 146 29.52 -1.58 -0.93
C GLU A 146 30.65 -0.72 -1.51
N LYS A 147 30.31 0.42 -2.13
CA LYS A 147 31.31 1.38 -2.61
C LYS A 147 32.09 2.03 -1.48
N HIS A 148 31.41 2.43 -0.41
CA HIS A 148 32.06 3.00 0.77
C HIS A 148 32.97 2.00 1.47
N GLU A 149 32.54 0.75 1.65
CA GLU A 149 33.37 -0.31 2.21
C GLU A 149 34.61 -0.58 1.34
N SER A 150 34.43 -0.61 0.02
CA SER A 150 35.53 -0.77 -0.93
C SER A 150 36.55 0.38 -0.84
N GLU A 151 36.07 1.62 -0.71
CA GLU A 151 36.93 2.80 -0.58
C GLU A 151 37.65 2.85 0.77
N ILE A 152 36.98 2.46 1.86
CA ILE A 152 37.60 2.31 3.19
C ILE A 152 38.72 1.28 3.12
N ALA A 153 38.48 0.11 2.50
CA ALA A 153 39.50 -0.92 2.34
C ALA A 153 40.70 -0.42 1.52
N ARG A 154 40.44 0.32 0.43
CA ARG A 154 41.49 0.93 -0.40
C ARG A 154 42.35 1.92 0.39
N LEU A 155 41.71 2.85 1.10
CA LEU A 155 42.40 3.87 1.90
C LEU A 155 43.16 3.24 3.07
N THR A 156 42.61 2.20 3.70
CA THR A 156 43.29 1.45 4.77
C THR A 156 44.58 0.83 4.26
N ALA A 157 44.54 0.15 3.11
CA ALA A 157 45.72 -0.43 2.50
C ALA A 157 46.76 0.63 2.07
N GLU A 158 46.31 1.82 1.66
CA GLU A 158 47.20 2.94 1.33
C GLU A 158 47.91 3.50 2.57
N VAL A 159 47.19 3.66 3.68
CA VAL A 159 47.75 4.09 4.97
C VAL A 159 48.79 3.08 5.47
N GLU A 160 48.52 1.77 5.37
CA GLU A 160 49.48 0.73 5.74
C GLU A 160 50.79 0.84 4.95
N LYS A 161 50.71 0.98 3.62
CA LYS A 161 51.89 1.17 2.76
C LYS A 161 52.69 2.42 3.12
N LEU A 162 52.01 3.53 3.42
CA LEU A 162 52.66 4.77 3.83
C LEU A 162 53.35 4.61 5.19
N ASN A 163 52.72 3.93 6.14
CA ASN A 163 53.31 3.64 7.45
C ASN A 163 54.57 2.77 7.33
N GLU A 164 54.54 1.73 6.50
CA GLU A 164 55.73 0.92 6.20
C GLU A 164 56.86 1.77 5.61
N ARG A 165 56.54 2.65 4.66
CA ARG A 165 57.52 3.55 4.06
C ARG A 165 58.13 4.51 5.08
N ILE A 166 57.32 5.07 5.98
CA ILE A 166 57.78 5.93 7.08
C ILE A 166 58.71 5.14 8.01
N LYS A 167 58.34 3.91 8.37
CA LYS A 167 59.16 3.03 9.21
C LYS A 167 60.53 2.78 8.59
N CYS A 168 60.59 2.36 7.31
CA CYS A 168 61.85 2.15 6.61
C CYS A 168 62.68 3.44 6.50
N SER A 169 62.04 4.59 6.30
CA SER A 169 62.73 5.88 6.27
C SER A 169 63.34 6.25 7.62
N ASN A 170 62.61 6.00 8.72
CA ASN A 170 63.09 6.25 10.07
C ASN A 170 64.27 5.35 10.44
N GLU A 171 64.22 4.06 10.06
CA GLU A 171 65.34 3.13 10.22
C GLU A 171 66.59 3.62 9.49
N LYS A 172 66.46 4.08 8.23
CA LYS A 172 67.56 4.67 7.47
C LYS A 172 68.14 5.93 8.13
N ASN A 173 67.28 6.82 8.60
CA ASN A 173 67.70 8.04 9.30
C ASN A 173 68.46 7.71 10.59
N ASN A 174 67.99 6.72 11.35
CA ASN A 174 68.65 6.29 12.58
C ASN A 174 70.04 5.70 12.31
N GLU A 175 70.17 4.88 11.26
CA GLU A 175 71.45 4.33 10.83
C GLU A 175 72.43 5.43 10.39
N GLN A 176 71.95 6.43 9.64
CA GLN A 176 72.75 7.60 9.28
C GLN A 176 73.19 8.41 10.50
N TRP A 177 72.29 8.59 11.47
CA TRP A 177 72.61 9.31 12.70
C TRP A 177 73.68 8.60 13.53
N LYS A 178 73.62 7.26 13.62
CA LYS A 178 74.65 6.45 14.28
C LYS A 178 76.02 6.62 13.62
N LYS A 179 76.09 6.55 12.28
CA LYS A 179 77.33 6.80 11.52
C LYS A 179 77.87 8.21 11.75
N LEU A 180 77.00 9.22 11.83
CA LEU A 180 77.41 10.58 12.15
C LEU A 180 78.03 10.68 13.55
N GLN A 181 77.51 9.94 14.54
CA GLN A 181 78.11 9.89 15.88
C GLN A 181 79.47 9.20 15.88
N GLU A 182 79.58 8.06 15.20
CA GLU A 182 80.86 7.33 15.04
C GLU A 182 81.93 8.23 14.39
N ASN A 183 81.58 8.90 13.28
CA ASN A 183 82.48 9.84 12.61
C ASN A 183 82.86 11.04 13.51
N ARG A 184 81.95 11.54 14.35
CA ARG A 184 82.26 12.62 15.30
C ARG A 184 83.30 12.19 16.32
N VAL A 185 83.19 10.97 16.86
CA VAL A 185 84.17 10.41 17.79
C VAL A 185 85.51 10.22 17.09
N GLU A 186 85.52 9.71 15.86
CA GLU A 186 86.73 9.54 15.07
C GLU A 186 87.45 10.88 14.81
N ILE A 187 86.71 11.91 14.39
CA ILE A 187 87.26 13.26 14.21
C ILE A 187 87.86 13.79 15.53
N SER A 188 87.18 13.57 16.66
CA SER A 188 87.70 13.99 17.97
C SER A 188 89.02 13.31 18.30
N ASN A 189 89.12 11.99 18.06
CA ASN A 189 90.34 11.22 18.30
C ASN A 189 91.49 11.70 17.39
N LEU A 190 91.22 11.90 16.09
CA LEU A 190 92.21 12.41 15.15
C LEU A 190 92.69 13.81 15.53
N ASN A 191 91.80 14.69 15.98
CA ASN A 191 92.18 16.02 16.47
C ASN A 191 93.09 15.96 17.69
N MET A 192 92.85 15.02 18.62
CA MET A 192 93.74 14.81 19.76
C MET A 192 95.13 14.31 19.33
N ASP A 193 95.18 13.41 18.34
CA ASP A 193 96.45 12.91 17.82
C ASP A 193 97.23 14.00 17.06
N VAL A 194 96.55 14.84 16.28
CA VAL A 194 97.16 16.03 15.65
C VAL A 194 97.73 16.95 16.72
N ALA A 195 96.98 17.26 17.79
CA ALA A 195 97.47 18.12 18.86
C ALA A 195 98.75 17.56 19.54
N LYS A 196 98.81 16.24 19.80
CA LYS A 196 100.03 15.61 20.33
C LYS A 196 101.21 15.74 19.37
N ARG A 197 100.98 15.53 18.07
CA ARG A 197 102.04 15.69 17.05
C ARG A 197 102.49 17.14 16.93
N ASP A 198 101.59 18.10 17.06
CA ASP A 198 101.95 19.52 17.10
C ASP A 198 102.83 19.84 18.31
N ASP A 199 102.50 19.33 19.50
CA ASP A 199 103.34 19.47 20.70
C ASP A 199 104.73 18.84 20.51
N GLU A 200 104.79 17.64 19.94
CA GLU A 200 106.06 16.98 19.57
C GLU A 200 106.88 17.83 18.60
N LEU A 201 106.26 18.41 17.57
CA LEU A 201 106.91 19.30 16.62
C LEU A 201 107.46 20.56 17.29
N VAL A 202 106.73 21.14 18.25
CA VAL A 202 107.22 22.29 19.04
C VAL A 202 108.45 21.90 19.85
N MET A 203 108.46 20.72 20.48
CA MET A 203 109.61 20.21 21.23
C MET A 203 110.82 19.96 20.33
N LEU A 204 110.62 19.30 19.19
CA LEU A 204 111.68 19.07 18.21
C LEU A 204 112.23 20.38 17.63
N ARG A 205 111.38 21.39 17.39
CA ARG A 205 111.82 22.73 16.96
C ARG A 205 112.73 23.39 18.00
N LYS A 206 112.38 23.33 19.29
CA LYS A 206 113.23 23.84 20.38
C LYS A 206 114.56 23.10 20.44
N GLU A 207 114.55 21.77 20.31
CA GLU A 207 115.78 20.98 20.29
C GLU A 207 116.69 21.34 19.11
N ILE A 208 116.12 21.55 17.91
CA ILE A 208 116.86 22.03 16.74
C ILE A 208 117.46 23.42 17.01
N GLU A 209 116.72 24.35 17.61
CA GLU A 209 117.23 25.68 17.99
C GLU A 209 118.38 25.60 18.99
N ASP A 210 118.27 24.76 20.03
CA ASP A 210 119.31 24.52 21.01
C ASP A 210 120.57 23.91 20.37
N LEU A 211 120.40 22.93 19.47
CA LEU A 211 121.50 22.33 18.72
C LEU A 211 122.16 23.34 17.79
N LYS A 212 121.38 24.17 17.07
CA LYS A 212 121.91 25.27 16.25
C LYS A 212 122.71 26.25 17.09
N ALA A 213 122.24 26.64 18.27
CA ALA A 213 122.96 27.54 19.18
C ALA A 213 124.26 26.91 19.71
N LYS A 214 124.27 25.61 20.02
CA LYS A 214 125.50 24.87 20.39
C LYS A 214 126.50 24.83 19.24
N LEU A 215 126.00 24.61 18.02
CA LEU A 215 126.82 24.55 16.80
C LEU A 215 127.44 25.92 16.51
N GLN A 216 126.67 27.01 16.59
CA GLN A 216 127.18 28.39 16.49
C GLN A 216 128.27 28.67 17.53
N LYS A 217 128.05 28.32 18.80
CA LYS A 217 129.08 28.49 19.85
C LYS A 217 130.35 27.69 19.57
N TYR A 218 130.24 26.53 18.94
CA TYR A 218 131.39 25.71 18.55
C TYR A 218 132.15 26.35 17.39
N GLU A 219 131.43 26.87 16.38
CA GLU A 219 131.98 27.64 15.26
C GLU A 219 132.67 28.92 15.75
N ASP A 220 132.06 29.68 16.66
CA ASP A 220 132.66 30.88 17.27
C ASP A 220 133.96 30.53 18.03
N LYS A 221 133.97 29.41 18.76
CA LYS A 221 135.19 28.90 19.45
C LYS A 221 136.27 28.43 18.46
N GLN A 222 135.91 27.83 17.34
CA GLN A 222 136.85 27.46 16.29
C GLN A 222 137.45 28.70 15.63
N SER A 223 136.63 29.71 15.35
CA SER A 223 137.02 31.00 14.80
C SER A 223 138.00 31.73 15.74
N ALA A 224 137.70 31.76 17.04
CA ALA A 224 138.59 32.30 18.07
C ALA A 224 139.92 31.53 18.20
N LYS A 225 139.93 30.20 17.97
CA LYS A 225 141.17 29.40 17.92
C LYS A 225 142.00 29.67 16.65
N GLN A 226 141.35 29.91 15.50
CA GLN A 226 142.04 30.37 14.29
C GLN A 226 142.61 31.78 14.44
N ASP A 227 141.89 32.69 15.10
CA ASP A 227 142.36 34.05 15.37
C ASP A 227 143.47 34.08 16.43
N ALA A 228 143.42 33.22 17.45
CA ALA A 228 144.52 33.02 18.40
C ALA A 228 145.75 32.37 17.75
N SER A 229 145.56 31.48 16.76
CA SER A 229 146.65 30.91 15.96
C SER A 229 147.29 31.97 15.05
N LYS A 230 146.48 32.85 14.44
CA LYS A 230 146.97 34.02 13.70
C LYS A 230 147.76 34.97 14.62
N GLN A 231 147.28 35.29 15.83
CA GLN A 231 148.03 36.11 16.80
C GLN A 231 149.33 35.47 17.31
N ASN A 232 149.38 34.14 17.48
CA ASN A 232 150.62 33.44 17.82
C ASN A 232 151.62 33.42 16.66
N SER A 233 151.16 33.40 15.41
CA SER A 233 152.04 33.59 14.24
C SER A 233 152.58 35.02 14.13
N THR A 234 151.79 36.03 14.52
CA THR A 234 152.25 37.44 14.55
C THR A 234 153.23 37.71 15.68
N LYS A 235 153.03 37.13 16.88
CA LYS A 235 153.97 37.27 18.02
C LYS A 235 155.34 36.62 17.78
N LYS A 236 155.42 35.53 17.01
CA LYS A 236 156.72 34.97 16.59
C LYS A 236 157.46 35.86 15.56
N SER A 237 156.75 36.64 14.75
CA SER A 237 157.39 37.56 13.78
C SER A 237 157.86 38.89 14.40
N LEU A 238 157.29 39.30 15.55
CA LEU A 238 157.58 40.59 16.20
C LEU A 238 158.67 40.55 17.28
N PHE A 239 159.00 39.38 17.83
CA PHE A 239 160.13 39.21 18.77
C PHE A 239 161.37 38.54 18.15
N GLY A 240 161.39 38.36 16.84
CA GLY A 240 162.56 37.96 16.05
C GLY A 240 163.31 39.16 15.45
N ARG A 241 163.48 40.26 16.18
CA ARG A 241 164.39 41.35 15.78
C ARG A 241 164.81 42.21 16.97
N LYS A 242 165.79 41.70 17.73
CA LYS A 242 167.12 42.35 17.83
C LYS A 242 168.02 41.62 18.84
N LYS A 243 169.19 41.26 18.30
CA LYS A 243 170.53 41.18 18.93
C LYS A 243 170.76 40.10 19.97
#